data_AF-A0A2E1IML3-F1
#
_entry.id   AF-A0A2E1IML3-F1
#
_cell.length_a   1.000
_cell.length_b   1.000
_cell.length_c   1.000
_cell.angle_alpha   90.00
_cell.angle_beta   90.00
_cell.angle_gamma   90.00
#
_symmetry.space_group_name_H-M   'P 1'
#
loop_
_entity.id
_entity.type
_entity.pdbx_description
1 polymer ?
#
loop_
_entity_poly.entity_id
_entity_poly.type
_entity_poly.pdbx_seq_one_letter_code
_entity_poly.pdbx_strand_id
1 'polypeptide(L)'
;MVHETAKTNTGRHNRIKAIPLTPLKRPRTRHWVIGDVHGCYQPLLNLLSVLPCQDHLVFCGDVVSRDGHIEASMHLVWDLVCSGRATWLRGNHEQALIDALLDCGEGSRPALTRQWAHRLNQLPLLYRADGWCATHAGFNSAG
;
A
#
# COMPACT_ATOMS: atom_id res chain seq x y z
N MET A 1 -54.03 0.79 -65.80
CA MET A 1 -55.24 0.17 -65.23
C MET A 1 -55.10 -1.33 -65.39
N VAL A 2 -54.58 -2.03 -64.37
CA VAL A 2 -55.22 -3.12 -63.61
C VAL A 2 -54.23 -3.61 -62.56
N HIS A 3 -54.79 -4.04 -61.44
CA HIS A 3 -54.21 -4.27 -60.13
C HIS A 3 -53.25 -5.45 -60.06
N GLU A 4 -52.29 -5.41 -59.14
CA GLU A 4 -52.10 -6.55 -58.22
C GLU A 4 -51.50 -6.08 -56.88
N THR A 5 -52.11 -6.56 -55.80
CA THR A 5 -51.75 -6.29 -54.41
C THR A 5 -51.00 -7.49 -53.86
N ALA A 6 -49.90 -7.29 -53.12
CA ALA A 6 -49.48 -8.28 -52.13
C ALA A 6 -48.41 -7.76 -51.14
N LYS A 7 -48.85 -7.72 -49.89
CA LYS A 7 -48.16 -8.25 -48.69
C LYS A 7 -47.10 -7.37 -48.02
N THR A 8 -47.56 -6.81 -46.90
CA THR A 8 -46.81 -6.39 -45.72
C THR A 8 -45.66 -7.34 -45.37
N ASN A 9 -44.42 -6.84 -45.40
CA ASN A 9 -43.27 -7.56 -44.89
C ASN A 9 -43.13 -7.26 -43.38
N THR A 10 -43.68 -8.15 -42.58
CA THR A 10 -43.60 -8.15 -41.12
C THR A 10 -42.14 -8.25 -40.66
N GLY A 11 -41.73 -7.33 -39.79
CA GLY A 11 -40.38 -7.23 -39.27
C GLY A 11 -39.88 -8.50 -38.59
N ARG A 12 -38.68 -8.94 -38.98
CA ARG A 12 -37.84 -9.81 -38.15
C ARG A 12 -36.87 -8.93 -37.35
N HIS A 13 -37.28 -8.54 -36.15
CA HIS A 13 -36.34 -8.04 -35.16
C HIS A 13 -35.46 -9.19 -34.69
N ASN A 14 -34.20 -9.17 -35.11
CA ASN A 14 -33.17 -10.07 -34.60
C ASN A 14 -32.91 -9.69 -33.13
N ARG A 15 -33.54 -10.38 -32.17
CA ARG A 15 -33.22 -10.23 -30.74
C ARG A 15 -31.81 -10.79 -30.53
N ILE A 16 -30.85 -9.89 -30.39
CA ILE A 16 -29.52 -10.20 -29.85
C ILE A 16 -29.76 -10.85 -28.47
N LYS A 17 -29.46 -12.15 -28.35
CA LYS A 17 -29.52 -12.84 -27.07
C LYS A 17 -28.45 -12.22 -26.17
N ALA A 18 -28.88 -11.63 -25.05
CA ALA A 18 -27.96 -11.14 -24.04
C ALA A 18 -27.06 -12.29 -23.58
N ILE A 19 -25.75 -12.12 -23.73
CA ILE A 19 -24.75 -13.03 -23.18
C ILE A 19 -24.80 -12.83 -21.65
N PRO A 20 -25.04 -13.88 -20.85
CA PRO A 20 -25.03 -13.74 -19.40
C PRO A 20 -23.63 -13.30 -18.96
N LEU A 21 -23.53 -12.09 -18.42
CA LEU A 21 -22.29 -11.58 -17.83
C LEU A 21 -22.03 -12.38 -16.56
N THR A 22 -21.14 -13.37 -16.64
CA THR A 22 -20.55 -13.97 -15.45
C THR A 22 -19.86 -12.88 -14.63
N PRO A 23 -20.07 -12.78 -13.31
CA PRO A 23 -19.37 -11.81 -12.48
C PRO A 23 -17.87 -11.99 -12.67
N LEU A 24 -17.19 -10.93 -13.12
CA LEU A 24 -15.73 -10.92 -13.18
C LEU A 24 -15.22 -11.21 -11.77
N LYS A 25 -14.55 -12.35 -11.60
CA LYS A 25 -13.90 -12.75 -10.35
C LYS A 25 -12.83 -11.68 -10.07
N ARG A 26 -13.16 -10.70 -9.20
CA ARG A 26 -12.22 -9.64 -8.84
C ARG A 26 -10.91 -10.30 -8.38
N PRO A 27 -9.75 -9.94 -8.96
CA PRO A 27 -8.49 -10.49 -8.50
C PRO A 27 -8.36 -10.18 -7.01
N ARG A 28 -8.04 -11.19 -6.20
CA ARG A 28 -7.83 -10.98 -4.77
C ARG A 28 -6.50 -10.24 -4.62
N THR A 29 -6.57 -8.98 -4.21
CA THR A 29 -5.40 -8.20 -3.80
C THR A 29 -4.78 -8.90 -2.60
N ARG A 30 -3.51 -9.27 -2.71
CA ARG A 30 -2.79 -9.94 -1.63
C ARG A 30 -2.10 -8.91 -0.75
N HIS A 31 -1.75 -9.32 0.46
CA HIS A 31 -0.89 -8.57 1.35
C HIS A 31 0.49 -9.24 1.39
N TRP A 32 1.54 -8.45 1.22
CA TRP A 32 2.92 -8.89 1.45
C TRP A 32 3.45 -8.23 2.71
N VAL A 33 3.71 -9.04 3.72
CA VAL A 33 4.28 -8.58 4.99
C VAL A 33 5.80 -8.61 4.86
N ILE A 34 6.43 -7.44 5.05
CA ILE A 34 7.86 -7.22 4.91
C ILE A 34 8.39 -6.87 6.31
N GLY A 35 9.37 -7.63 6.79
CA GLY A 35 10.04 -7.37 8.07
C GLY A 35 11.09 -6.26 7.96
N ASP A 36 12.04 -6.30 8.88
CA ASP A 36 13.07 -5.28 9.06
C ASP A 36 13.87 -5.03 7.76
N VAL A 37 13.95 -3.77 7.35
CA VAL A 37 14.73 -3.34 6.16
C VAL A 37 16.07 -2.75 6.58
N HIS A 38 16.11 -2.01 7.70
CA HIS A 38 17.34 -1.39 8.24
C HIS A 38 18.16 -0.63 7.19
N GLY A 39 17.51 0.20 6.38
CA GLY A 39 18.18 1.00 5.36
C GLY A 39 18.70 0.23 4.15
N CYS A 40 18.43 -1.08 4.02
CA CYS A 40 18.86 -1.91 2.89
C CYS A 40 18.10 -1.58 1.59
N TYR A 41 18.39 -0.43 1.01
CA TYR A 41 17.71 0.13 -0.15
C TYR A 41 17.77 -0.78 -1.39
N GLN A 42 18.95 -1.28 -1.75
CA GLN A 42 19.11 -2.10 -2.96
C GLN A 42 18.40 -3.47 -2.84
N PRO A 43 18.51 -4.20 -1.73
CA PRO A 43 17.67 -5.38 -1.50
C PRO A 43 16.17 -5.08 -1.52
N LEU A 44 15.74 -3.96 -0.94
CA LEU A 44 14.34 -3.54 -0.96
C LEU A 44 13.85 -3.29 -2.39
N LEU A 45 14.61 -2.58 -3.23
CA LEU A 45 14.28 -2.40 -4.64
C LEU A 45 14.15 -3.74 -5.39
N ASN A 46 15.11 -4.65 -5.18
CA ASN A 46 15.09 -5.96 -5.82
C ASN A 46 13.84 -6.75 -5.40
N LEU A 47 13.46 -6.71 -4.12
CA LEU A 47 12.21 -7.30 -3.65
C LEU A 47 10.99 -6.66 -4.31
N LEU A 48 10.89 -5.32 -4.29
CA LEU A 48 9.76 -4.61 -4.90
C LEU A 48 9.60 -4.88 -6.41
N SER A 49 10.70 -5.18 -7.11
CA SER A 49 10.68 -5.48 -8.55
C SER A 49 9.99 -6.81 -8.89
N VAL A 50 9.94 -7.75 -7.95
CA VAL A 50 9.30 -9.07 -8.15
C VAL A 50 7.90 -9.15 -7.56
N LEU A 51 7.51 -8.21 -6.70
CA LEU A 51 6.19 -8.16 -6.09
C LEU A 51 5.15 -7.54 -7.04
N PRO A 52 3.93 -8.11 -7.16
CA PRO A 52 2.89 -7.53 -8.00
C PRO A 52 2.53 -6.09 -7.63
N CYS A 53 2.34 -5.22 -8.62
CA CYS A 53 2.08 -3.79 -8.41
C CYS A 53 0.73 -3.50 -7.74
N GLN A 54 -0.24 -4.40 -7.90
CA GLN A 54 -1.61 -4.29 -7.38
C GLN A 54 -1.79 -4.84 -5.96
N ASP A 55 -0.78 -5.52 -5.43
CA ASP A 55 -0.82 -6.06 -4.07
C ASP A 55 -0.38 -5.00 -3.06
N HIS A 56 -0.92 -5.09 -1.83
CA HIS A 56 -0.63 -4.16 -0.75
C HIS A 56 0.55 -4.64 0.08
N LEU A 57 1.42 -3.72 0.47
CA LEU A 57 2.63 -4.02 1.25
C LEU A 57 2.44 -3.59 2.70
N VAL A 58 2.86 -4.42 3.66
CA VAL A 58 2.83 -4.10 5.08
C VAL A 58 4.25 -4.20 5.63
N PHE A 59 4.91 -3.07 5.84
CA PHE A 59 6.21 -3.00 6.49
C PHE A 59 6.03 -3.04 8.01
N CYS A 60 6.57 -4.07 8.66
CA CYS A 60 6.43 -4.33 10.10
C CYS A 60 7.41 -3.52 10.97
N GLY A 61 7.63 -2.26 10.63
CA GLY A 61 8.62 -1.41 11.29
C GLY A 61 10.04 -1.67 10.81
N ASP A 62 10.97 -0.96 11.44
CA ASP A 62 12.41 -1.12 11.27
C ASP A 62 12.87 -0.99 9.81
N VAL A 63 12.24 -0.05 9.12
CA VAL A 63 12.73 0.41 7.82
C VAL A 63 14.02 1.20 8.02
N VAL A 64 14.10 1.92 9.14
CA VAL A 64 15.30 2.62 9.58
C VAL A 64 16.18 1.72 10.45
N SER A 65 17.48 2.03 10.47
CA SER A 65 18.46 1.48 11.38
C SER A 65 18.99 2.59 12.29
N ARG A 66 19.51 2.20 13.46
CA ARG A 66 20.21 3.13 14.37
C ARG A 66 21.47 3.73 13.74
N ASP A 67 22.11 2.97 12.85
CA ASP A 67 23.38 3.32 12.23
C ASP A 67 23.20 3.39 10.70
N GLY A 68 23.40 4.56 10.09
CA GLY A 68 23.65 4.67 8.65
C GLY A 68 22.72 5.57 7.80
N HIS A 69 22.99 5.54 6.49
CA HIS A 69 22.31 6.33 5.44
C HIS A 69 20.95 5.71 5.06
N ILE A 70 19.95 5.93 5.91
CA ILE A 70 18.60 5.37 5.79
C ILE A 70 17.66 6.13 4.84
N GLU A 71 18.07 7.33 4.41
CA GLU A 71 17.22 8.30 3.69
C GLU A 71 16.56 7.70 2.44
N ALA A 72 17.31 7.00 1.59
CA ALA A 72 16.78 6.41 0.36
C ALA A 72 15.67 5.38 0.63
N SER A 73 15.84 4.53 1.65
CA SER A 73 14.83 3.53 2.04
C SER A 73 13.59 4.21 2.63
N MET A 74 13.78 5.23 3.47
CA MET A 74 12.67 6.00 4.03
C MET A 74 11.84 6.68 2.95
N HIS A 75 12.49 7.37 2.00
CA HIS A 75 11.79 8.03 0.89
C HIS A 75 11.02 7.01 0.04
N LEU A 76 11.65 5.89 -0.33
CA LEU A 76 11.01 4.84 -1.10
C LEU A 76 9.76 4.26 -0.41
N VAL A 77 9.88 3.89 0.86
CA VAL A 77 8.73 3.34 1.61
C VAL A 77 7.65 4.40 1.79
N TRP A 78 8.03 5.64 2.05
CA TRP A 78 7.08 6.75 2.19
C TRP A 78 6.31 7.02 0.90
N ASP A 79 6.95 6.98 -0.26
CA ASP A 79 6.28 7.13 -1.56
C ASP A 79 5.27 6.00 -1.82
N LEU A 80 5.60 4.78 -1.40
CA LEU A 80 4.66 3.64 -1.44
C LEU A 80 3.46 3.85 -0.50
N VAL A 81 3.67 4.45 0.67
CA VAL A 81 2.60 4.82 1.59
C VAL A 81 1.74 5.93 0.99
N CYS A 82 2.33 6.99 0.46
CA CYS A 82 1.60 8.10 -0.16
C CYS A 82 0.80 7.69 -1.40
N SER A 83 1.26 6.71 -2.17
CA SER A 83 0.52 6.15 -3.30
C SER A 83 -0.60 5.19 -2.88
N GLY A 84 -0.72 4.87 -1.59
CA GLY A 84 -1.70 3.92 -1.06
C GLY A 84 -1.34 2.45 -1.28
N ARG A 85 -0.13 2.15 -1.78
CA ARG A 85 0.35 0.78 -2.03
C ARG A 85 0.89 0.10 -0.78
N ALA A 86 1.30 0.87 0.23
CA ALA A 86 1.91 0.34 1.43
C ALA A 86 1.31 0.91 2.73
N THR A 87 1.42 0.12 3.79
CA THR A 87 1.34 0.57 5.17
C THR A 87 2.70 0.36 5.82
N TRP A 88 3.23 1.40 6.46
CA TRP A 88 4.46 1.32 7.24
C TRP A 88 4.11 1.41 8.71
N LEU A 89 4.33 0.32 9.45
CA LEU A 89 4.15 0.29 10.89
C LEU A 89 5.34 0.93 11.59
N ARG A 90 5.11 1.56 12.74
CA ARG A 90 6.20 2.10 13.56
C ARG A 90 6.92 0.98 14.32
N GLY A 91 8.22 0.81 14.05
CA GLY A 91 9.12 -0.06 14.81
C GLY A 91 9.82 0.66 15.96
N ASN A 92 10.65 -0.07 16.69
CA ASN A 92 11.45 0.52 17.78
C ASN A 92 12.55 1.44 17.23
N HIS A 93 13.10 1.16 16.04
CA HIS A 93 14.07 2.05 15.42
C HIS A 93 13.44 3.35 14.92
N GLU A 94 12.21 3.32 14.40
CA GLU A 94 11.49 4.56 14.10
C GLU A 94 11.18 5.37 15.36
N GLN A 95 10.82 4.71 16.47
CA GLN A 95 10.60 5.39 17.74
C GLN A 95 11.89 6.06 18.25
N ALA A 96 13.01 5.33 18.25
CA ALA A 96 14.30 5.88 18.65
C ALA A 96 14.73 7.07 17.78
N LEU A 97 14.45 7.02 16.47
CA LEU A 97 14.69 8.14 15.57
C LEU A 97 13.79 9.34 15.92
N ILE A 98 12.50 9.13 16.17
CA ILE A 98 11.59 10.21 16.60
C ILE A 98 12.11 10.87 17.89
N ASP A 99 12.50 10.08 18.89
CA ASP A 99 12.96 10.58 20.18
C ASP A 99 14.26 11.40 20.01
N ALA A 100 15.25 10.86 19.28
CA ALA A 100 16.49 11.57 18.99
C ALA A 100 16.27 12.89 18.22
N LEU A 101 15.26 12.88 17.34
CA LEU A 101 14.86 14.06 16.60
C LEU A 101 14.24 15.12 17.53
N LEU A 102 13.33 14.73 18.42
CA LEU A 102 12.65 15.64 19.35
C LEU A 102 13.58 16.21 20.44
N ASP A 103 14.52 15.41 20.94
CA ASP A 103 15.48 15.83 21.98
C ASP A 103 16.47 16.90 21.48
N CYS A 104 16.77 16.90 20.18
CA CYS A 104 17.52 17.98 19.53
C CYS A 104 16.58 19.19 19.32
N GLY A 105 16.58 20.12 20.28
CA GLY A 105 15.67 21.28 20.35
C GLY A 105 15.26 21.94 19.02
N GLU A 106 13.97 22.29 18.93
CA GLU A 106 13.22 22.83 17.77
C GLU A 106 13.90 23.98 16.98
N GLY A 107 14.85 24.70 17.59
CA GLY A 107 15.40 25.95 17.07
C GLY A 107 16.45 25.85 15.95
N SER A 108 17.05 24.68 15.71
CA SER A 108 18.20 24.55 14.77
C SER A 108 18.09 23.39 13.77
N ARG A 109 16.93 22.75 13.65
CA ARG A 109 16.78 21.59 12.75
C ARG A 109 16.45 22.00 11.31
N PRO A 110 17.09 21.39 10.30
CA PRO A 110 16.66 21.49 8.90
C PRO A 110 15.18 21.13 8.76
N ALA A 111 14.46 21.80 7.86
CA ALA A 111 13.02 21.56 7.65
C ALA A 111 12.70 20.09 7.35
N LEU A 112 13.58 19.40 6.61
CA LEU A 112 13.47 17.99 6.27
C LEU A 112 13.42 17.10 7.53
N THR A 113 14.21 17.43 8.55
CA THR A 113 14.27 16.68 9.81
C THR A 113 12.97 16.81 10.60
N ARG A 114 12.34 18.00 10.59
CA ARG A 114 11.03 18.22 11.24
C ARG A 114 9.91 17.49 10.48
N GLN A 115 9.97 17.51 9.15
CA GLN A 115 9.03 16.79 8.31
C GLN A 115 9.08 15.28 8.59
N TRP A 116 10.27 14.69 8.67
CA TRP A 116 10.40 13.26 8.98
C TRP A 116 9.93 12.91 10.38
N ALA A 117 10.24 13.71 11.41
CA ALA A 117 9.70 13.49 12.75
C ALA A 117 8.16 13.48 12.75
N HIS A 118 7.53 14.44 12.05
CA HIS A 118 6.07 14.48 11.92
C HIS A 118 5.51 13.23 11.23
N ARG A 119 6.10 12.83 10.09
CA ARG A 119 5.68 11.65 9.32
C ARG A 119 5.80 10.36 10.12
N LEU A 120 6.96 10.13 10.74
CA LEU A 120 7.23 8.93 11.53
C LEU A 120 6.29 8.84 12.75
N ASN A 121 5.94 9.97 13.36
CA ASN A 121 5.03 9.99 14.50
C ASN A 121 3.57 9.67 14.12
N GLN A 122 3.22 9.75 12.84
CA GLN A 122 1.88 9.37 12.33
C GLN A 122 1.79 7.91 11.90
N LEU A 123 2.89 7.16 11.91
CA LEU A 123 2.88 5.76 11.51
C LEU A 123 2.01 4.93 12.48
N PRO A 124 1.10 4.08 11.96
CA PRO A 124 0.31 3.20 12.80
C PRO A 124 1.19 2.17 13.53
N LEU A 125 0.77 1.76 14.71
CA LEU A 125 1.41 0.67 15.46
C LEU A 125 0.88 -0.72 15.10
N LEU A 126 -0.27 -0.76 14.40
CA LEU A 126 -1.03 -1.96 14.14
C LEU A 126 -1.67 -1.90 12.76
N TYR A 127 -1.50 -2.97 12.00
CA TYR A 127 -2.27 -3.25 10.81
C TYR A 127 -3.29 -4.35 11.09
N ARG A 128 -4.55 -4.17 10.65
CA ARG A 128 -5.61 -5.18 10.76
C ARG A 128 -6.16 -5.52 9.39
N ALA A 129 -6.34 -6.80 9.12
CA ALA A 129 -7.00 -7.32 7.93
C ALA A 129 -7.88 -8.53 8.31
N ASP A 130 -8.58 -9.08 7.33
CA ASP A 130 -9.51 -10.19 7.55
C ASP A 130 -8.80 -11.43 8.11
N GLY A 131 -8.99 -11.67 9.41
CA GLY A 131 -8.48 -12.85 10.11
C GLY A 131 -7.01 -12.76 10.55
N TRP A 132 -6.34 -11.61 10.37
CA TRP A 132 -4.97 -11.42 10.85
C TRP A 132 -4.64 -9.96 11.15
N CYS A 133 -3.56 -9.76 11.89
CA CYS A 133 -3.03 -8.44 12.17
C CYS A 133 -1.51 -8.50 12.25
N ALA A 134 -0.87 -7.34 12.08
CA ALA A 134 0.58 -7.21 12.19
C ALA A 134 0.94 -6.04 13.08
N THR A 135 1.96 -6.27 13.90
CA THR A 135 2.67 -5.27 14.70
C THR A 135 4.16 -5.52 14.52
N HIS A 136 5.01 -4.59 14.98
CA HIS A 136 6.45 -4.81 14.99
C HIS A 136 6.87 -5.82 16.07
N ALA A 137 6.49 -5.60 17.34
CA ALA A 137 6.98 -6.37 18.49
C ALA A 137 5.96 -7.35 19.10
N GLY A 138 4.81 -7.59 18.45
CA GLY A 138 3.75 -8.47 18.94
C GLY A 138 2.68 -7.77 19.78
N PHE A 139 1.93 -8.55 20.56
CA PHE A 139 0.85 -8.10 21.45
C PHE A 139 1.24 -8.38 22.89
N ASN A 140 0.83 -7.50 23.82
CA ASN A 140 0.92 -7.80 25.23
C ASN A 140 -0.41 -8.44 25.71
N SER A 141 -0.53 -8.73 27.01
CA SER A 141 -1.75 -9.33 27.57
C SER A 141 -3.00 -8.45 27.45
N ALA A 142 -2.84 -7.17 27.11
CA ALA A 142 -3.94 -6.23 26.86
C ALA A 142 -4.40 -6.22 25.38
N GLY A 143 -3.75 -7.01 24.51
CA GLY A 143 -4.02 -7.06 23.07
C GLY A 143 -3.31 -5.97 22.30
#